data_AF-A0A7C1Z252-F1
#
_entry.id   AF-A0A7C1Z252-F1
#
_cell.length_a   1.000
_cell.length_b   1.000
_cell.length_c   1.000
_cell.angle_alpha   90.00
_cell.angle_beta   90.00
_cell.angle_gamma   90.00
#
_symmetry.space_group_name_H-M   'P 1'
#
loop_
_entity.id
_entity.type
_entity.pdbx_description
1 polymer ?
#
loop_
_entity_poly.entity_id
_entity_poly.type
_entity_poly.pdbx_seq_one_letter_code
_entity_poly.pdbx_strand_id
1 'polypeptide(L)'
;MKDLKRDLEVINLLAARSLEEGLEDILTLHRLGLNVDFSKSFATTNCIENLNSQIEKYLNKVKYWKNSKERYRWIAAALLEIELKMRKVNNFRILNQMQKTIKEEIQKRTSQQGISTRNGT
;
A
#
# COMPACT_ATOMS: atom_id res chain seq x y z
N MET A 1 -0.21 -13.12 20.74
CA MET A 1 -0.27 -11.75 20.13
C MET A 1 -0.22 -10.66 21.18
N LYS A 2 -0.97 -10.76 22.29
CA LYS A 2 -0.82 -9.84 23.44
C LYS A 2 0.61 -9.82 23.99
N ASP A 3 1.28 -10.96 23.91
CA ASP A 3 2.67 -11.12 24.35
C ASP A 3 3.63 -10.30 23.50
N LEU A 4 3.48 -10.30 22.17
CA LEU A 4 4.33 -9.50 21.27
C LEU A 4 4.20 -7.99 21.50
N LYS A 5 2.99 -7.50 21.78
CA LYS A 5 2.77 -6.09 22.15
C LYS A 5 3.47 -5.77 23.46
N ARG A 6 3.30 -6.62 24.48
CA ARG A 6 3.92 -6.48 25.81
C ARG A 6 5.46 -6.43 25.69
N ASP A 7 6.02 -7.29 24.85
CA ASP A 7 7.45 -7.35 24.60
C ASP A 7 7.95 -6.09 23.87
N LEU A 8 7.20 -5.60 22.88
CA LEU A 8 7.51 -4.34 22.19
C LEU A 8 7.37 -3.11 23.10
N GLU A 9 6.45 -3.10 24.06
CA GLU A 9 6.31 -1.99 25.02
C GLU A 9 7.58 -1.80 25.87
N VAL A 10 8.28 -2.89 26.20
CA VAL A 10 9.55 -2.85 26.94
C VAL A 10 10.69 -2.31 26.08
N ILE A 11 10.69 -2.61 24.78
CA ILE A 11 11.78 -2.23 23.85
C ILE A 11 11.55 -0.84 23.25
N ASN A 12 10.33 -0.55 22.77
CA ASN A 12 9.95 0.72 22.15
C ASN A 12 8.42 0.91 22.16
N LEU A 13 7.95 1.82 23.00
CA LEU A 13 6.53 2.18 23.11
C LEU A 13 5.91 2.69 21.79
N LEU A 14 6.67 3.41 20.96
CA LEU A 14 6.19 3.87 19.65
C LEU A 14 6.01 2.71 18.67
N ALA A 15 6.90 1.71 18.71
CA ALA A 15 6.77 0.51 17.89
C ALA A 15 5.55 -0.33 18.31
N ALA A 16 5.29 -0.45 19.63
CA ALA A 16 4.10 -1.11 20.14
C ALA A 16 2.80 -0.41 19.71
N ARG A 17 2.77 0.93 19.76
CA ARG A 17 1.63 1.74 19.27
C ARG A 17 1.43 1.61 17.76
N SER A 18 2.51 1.70 17.00
CA SER A 18 2.46 1.54 15.53
C SER A 18 2.00 0.13 15.13
N LEU A 19 2.40 -0.91 15.88
CA LEU A 19 1.88 -2.26 15.67
C LEU A 19 0.37 -2.31 15.94
N GLU A 20 -0.10 -1.72 17.03
CA GLU A 20 -1.54 -1.72 17.37
C GLU A 20 -2.38 -0.94 16.35
N GLU A 21 -1.90 0.21 15.88
CA GLU A 21 -2.54 1.00 14.83
C GLU A 21 -2.51 0.30 13.46
N GLY A 22 -1.37 -0.30 13.10
CA GLY A 22 -1.13 -0.86 11.77
C GLY A 22 -1.48 -2.34 11.60
N LEU A 23 -1.88 -3.05 12.66
CA LEU A 23 -2.08 -4.51 12.61
C LEU A 23 -3.19 -4.91 11.63
N GLU A 24 -4.29 -4.17 11.64
CA GLU A 24 -5.42 -4.44 10.75
C GLU A 24 -5.00 -4.24 9.28
N ASP A 25 -4.26 -3.18 9.01
CA ASP A 25 -3.78 -2.83 7.68
C ASP A 25 -2.74 -3.86 7.18
N ILE A 26 -1.78 -4.26 8.02
CA ILE A 26 -0.74 -5.25 7.68
C ILE A 26 -1.35 -6.63 7.39
N LEU A 27 -2.41 -7.01 8.09
CA LEU A 27 -3.08 -8.32 7.89
C LEU A 27 -4.15 -8.30 6.81
N THR A 28 -4.34 -7.18 6.09
CA THR A 28 -5.38 -7.06 5.08
C THR A 28 -5.25 -8.13 3.97
N LEU A 29 -4.05 -8.41 3.48
CA LEU A 29 -3.85 -9.47 2.47
C LEU A 29 -4.21 -10.87 2.99
N HIS A 30 -3.92 -11.13 4.26
CA HIS A 30 -4.28 -12.40 4.90
C HIS A 30 -5.79 -12.52 5.06
N ARG A 31 -6.45 -11.45 5.51
CA ARG A 31 -7.91 -11.39 5.70
C ARG A 31 -8.69 -11.54 4.40
N LEU A 32 -8.18 -10.98 3.31
CA LEU A 32 -8.77 -11.12 1.97
C LEU A 32 -8.48 -12.48 1.32
N GLY A 33 -7.68 -13.36 1.95
CA GLY A 33 -7.30 -14.65 1.37
C GLY A 33 -6.34 -14.54 0.16
N LEU A 34 -5.72 -13.38 -0.04
CA LEU A 34 -4.88 -13.05 -1.19
C LEU A 34 -3.38 -13.31 -0.94
N ASN A 35 -3.03 -13.74 0.26
CA ASN A 35 -1.64 -13.87 0.70
C ASN A 35 -0.83 -14.85 -0.16
N VAL A 36 -1.39 -16.03 -0.48
CA VAL A 36 -0.71 -17.05 -1.31
C VAL A 36 -0.34 -16.49 -2.69
N ASP A 37 -1.22 -15.68 -3.26
CA ASP A 37 -1.08 -15.19 -4.62
C ASP A 37 -0.25 -13.91 -4.71
N PHE A 38 -0.38 -13.01 -3.75
CA PHE A 38 0.12 -11.65 -3.86
C PHE A 38 1.14 -11.23 -2.79
N SER A 39 1.43 -12.06 -1.79
CA SER A 39 2.37 -11.72 -0.71
C SER A 39 3.74 -11.27 -1.23
N LYS A 40 4.28 -11.94 -2.24
CA LYS A 40 5.58 -11.58 -2.84
C LYS A 40 5.67 -10.13 -3.33
N SER A 41 4.55 -9.54 -3.77
CA SER A 41 4.52 -8.17 -4.29
C SER A 41 3.91 -7.17 -3.31
N PHE A 42 2.90 -7.55 -2.55
CA PHE A 42 2.12 -6.62 -1.72
C PHE A 42 2.31 -6.80 -0.21
N ALA A 43 2.97 -7.87 0.27
CA ALA A 43 3.28 -7.99 1.70
C ALA A 43 4.50 -7.14 2.11
N THR A 44 5.12 -6.44 1.17
CA THR A 44 6.29 -5.59 1.39
C THR A 44 6.14 -4.28 0.62
N THR A 45 6.89 -3.27 1.02
CA THR A 45 6.98 -1.96 0.35
C THR A 45 7.92 -1.97 -0.88
N ASN A 46 8.52 -3.11 -1.22
CA ASN A 46 9.50 -3.24 -2.29
C ASN A 46 9.04 -2.67 -3.65
N CYS A 47 7.75 -2.82 -4.00
CA CYS A 47 7.21 -2.31 -5.26
C CYS A 47 7.27 -0.76 -5.32
N ILE A 48 6.85 -0.09 -4.25
CA ILE A 48 6.85 1.38 -4.17
C ILE A 48 8.26 1.93 -3.96
N GLU A 49 9.11 1.22 -3.21
CA GLU A 49 10.50 1.61 -2.98
C GLU A 49 11.33 1.54 -4.27
N ASN A 50 11.16 0.46 -5.04
CA ASN A 50 11.82 0.34 -6.35
C ASN A 50 11.39 1.47 -7.30
N LEU A 51 10.08 1.75 -7.37
CA LEU A 51 9.56 2.85 -8.17
C LEU A 51 10.16 4.20 -7.74
N ASN A 52 10.10 4.51 -6.44
CA ASN A 52 10.61 5.78 -5.91
C ASN A 52 12.12 5.94 -6.13
N SER A 53 12.90 4.89 -5.90
CA SER A 53 14.34 4.89 -6.16
C SER A 53 14.66 5.17 -7.64
N GLN A 54 13.86 4.62 -8.55
CA GLN A 54 14.03 4.86 -9.97
C GLN A 54 13.61 6.28 -10.36
N ILE A 55 12.49 6.78 -9.84
CA ILE A 55 12.06 8.18 -10.04
C ILE A 55 13.15 9.14 -9.58
N GLU A 56 13.73 8.90 -8.41
CA GLU A 56 14.79 9.73 -7.86
C GLU A 56 16.00 9.80 -8.81
N LYS A 57 16.41 8.70 -9.43
CA LYS A 57 17.52 8.70 -10.41
C LYS A 57 17.29 9.66 -11.58
N TYR A 58 16.04 9.80 -12.05
CA TYR A 58 15.71 10.71 -13.15
C TYR A 58 15.54 12.15 -12.66
N LEU A 59 14.87 12.36 -11.52
CA LEU A 59 14.54 13.69 -11.01
C LEU A 59 15.70 14.36 -10.29
N ASN A 60 16.65 13.62 -9.71
CA ASN A 60 17.74 14.18 -8.90
C ASN A 60 18.67 15.08 -9.73
N LYS A 61 18.71 14.93 -11.05
CA LYS A 61 19.47 15.82 -11.94
C LYS A 61 18.75 17.15 -12.25
N VAL A 62 17.45 17.22 -12.03
CA VAL A 62 16.65 18.43 -12.29
C VAL A 62 16.62 19.27 -11.01
N LYS A 63 17.53 20.25 -10.93
CA LYS A 63 17.70 21.09 -9.73
C LYS A 63 16.86 22.36 -9.74
N TYR A 64 16.39 22.80 -10.91
CA TYR A 64 15.66 24.06 -11.06
C TYR A 64 14.26 23.82 -11.64
N TRP A 65 13.23 24.09 -10.85
CA TRP A 65 11.82 23.92 -11.21
C TRP A 65 11.15 25.28 -11.21
N LYS A 66 10.58 25.72 -12.34
CA LYS A 66 9.92 27.03 -12.45
C LYS A 66 8.43 26.97 -12.09
N ASN A 67 7.78 25.84 -12.34
CA ASN A 67 6.35 25.68 -12.08
C ASN A 67 5.98 24.22 -11.78
N SER A 68 4.78 24.01 -11.24
CA SER A 68 4.26 22.67 -10.95
C SER A 68 4.06 21.83 -12.22
N LYS A 69 3.66 22.45 -13.34
CA LYS A 69 3.46 21.76 -14.62
C LYS A 69 4.74 21.07 -15.12
N GLU A 70 5.91 21.68 -14.92
CA GLU A 70 7.20 21.10 -15.23
C GLU A 70 7.46 19.84 -14.39
N ARG A 71 7.17 19.87 -13.08
CA ARG A 71 7.30 18.69 -12.20
C ARG A 71 6.45 17.53 -12.69
N TYR A 72 5.18 17.77 -13.01
CA TYR A 72 4.28 16.74 -13.53
C TYR A 72 4.79 16.15 -14.86
N ARG A 73 5.30 16.98 -15.78
CA ARG A 73 5.86 16.49 -17.05
C ARG A 73 7.10 15.64 -16.84
N TRP A 74 8.01 16.06 -15.98
CA TRP A 74 9.23 15.31 -15.69
C TRP A 74 8.94 13.99 -14.97
N ILE A 75 8.00 13.98 -14.02
CA ILE A 75 7.54 12.75 -13.37
C ILE A 75 6.90 11.82 -14.41
N ALA A 76 5.99 12.33 -15.26
CA ALA A 76 5.35 11.51 -16.29
C ALA A 76 6.36 10.91 -17.27
N ALA A 77 7.34 11.71 -17.74
CA ALA A 77 8.41 11.22 -18.60
C ALA A 77 9.28 10.16 -17.90
N ALA A 78 9.65 10.38 -16.63
CA ALA A 78 10.39 9.40 -15.85
C ALA A 78 9.58 8.09 -15.67
N LEU A 79 8.28 8.19 -15.40
CA LEU A 79 7.42 7.02 -15.24
C LEU A 79 7.32 6.18 -16.52
N LEU A 80 7.21 6.81 -17.69
CA LEU A 80 7.21 6.11 -18.99
C LEU A 80 8.51 5.32 -19.21
N GLU A 81 9.65 5.92 -18.86
CA GLU A 81 10.97 5.25 -18.94
C GLU A 81 11.14 4.12 -17.91
N ILE A 82 10.54 4.28 -16.73
CA ILE A 82 10.60 3.30 -15.65
C ILE A 82 9.73 2.09 -15.96
N GLU A 83 8.54 2.31 -16.52
CA GLU A 83 7.56 1.26 -16.84
C GLU A 83 8.19 0.12 -17.66
N LEU A 84 9.02 0.47 -18.65
CA LEU A 84 9.73 -0.50 -19.50
C LEU A 84 10.70 -1.41 -18.74
N LYS A 85 11.21 -0.97 -17.59
CA LYS A 85 12.20 -1.67 -16.76
C LYS A 85 11.57 -2.38 -15.56
N MET A 86 10.31 -2.08 -15.25
CA MET A 86 9.65 -2.65 -14.08
C MET A 86 9.22 -4.09 -14.32
N ARG A 87 9.37 -4.91 -13.28
CA ARG A 87 8.77 -6.26 -13.26
C ARG A 87 7.27 -6.12 -13.03
N LYS A 88 6.50 -6.95 -13.74
CA LYS A 88 5.06 -7.09 -13.47
C LYS A 88 4.86 -7.63 -12.05
N VAL A 89 3.74 -7.24 -11.45
CA VAL A 89 3.29 -7.78 -10.17
C VAL A 89 3.19 -9.31 -10.25
N ASN A 90 3.56 -9.99 -9.18
CA ASN A 90 3.41 -11.45 -9.11
C ASN A 90 1.94 -11.82 -9.35
N ASN A 91 1.71 -12.86 -10.15
CA ASN A 91 0.35 -13.32 -10.48
C ASN A 91 -0.55 -12.23 -11.09
N PHE A 92 0.01 -11.31 -11.89
CA PHE A 92 -0.77 -10.21 -12.49
C PHE A 92 -2.02 -10.64 -13.28
N ARG A 93 -2.08 -11.89 -13.78
CA ARG A 93 -3.22 -12.45 -14.52
C ARG A 93 -4.49 -12.62 -13.68
N ILE A 94 -4.35 -12.71 -12.35
CA ILE A 94 -5.47 -12.86 -11.40
C ILE A 94 -5.74 -11.56 -10.63
N LEU A 95 -5.21 -10.41 -11.07
CA LEU A 95 -5.49 -9.11 -10.46
C LEU A 95 -6.99 -8.78 -10.43
N ASN A 96 -7.73 -9.26 -11.42
CA ASN A 96 -9.19 -9.16 -11.52
C ASN A 96 -9.88 -9.87 -10.34
N GLN A 97 -9.34 -10.99 -9.86
CA GLN A 97 -9.84 -11.68 -8.67
C GLN A 97 -9.58 -10.85 -7.41
N MET A 98 -8.36 -10.32 -7.25
CA MET A 98 -8.04 -9.38 -6.17
C MET A 98 -8.98 -8.17 -6.18
N GLN A 99 -9.20 -7.56 -7.35
CA GLN A 99 -10.09 -6.41 -7.48
C GLN A 99 -11.51 -6.75 -7.04
N LYS A 100 -12.03 -7.93 -7.41
CA LYS A 100 -13.34 -8.42 -6.98
C LYS A 100 -13.40 -8.55 -5.46
N THR A 101 -12.43 -9.23 -4.85
CA THR A 101 -12.38 -9.43 -3.40
C THR A 101 -12.29 -8.10 -2.64
N ILE A 102 -11.51 -7.14 -3.13
CA ILE A 102 -11.41 -5.79 -2.53
C ILE A 102 -12.76 -5.07 -2.63
N LYS A 103 -13.43 -5.10 -3.79
CA LYS A 103 -14.74 -4.45 -3.97
C LYS A 103 -15.81 -5.06 -3.05
N GLU A 104 -15.83 -6.39 -2.93
CA GLU A 104 -16.75 -7.09 -2.02
C GLU A 104 -16.48 -6.71 -0.56
N GLU A 105 -15.21 -6.61 -0.17
CA GLU A 105 -14.84 -6.18 1.17
C GLU A 105 -15.25 -4.73 1.46
N ILE A 106 -15.00 -3.81 0.52
CA ILE A 106 -15.42 -2.41 0.65
C ILE A 106 -16.94 -2.34 0.80
N GLN A 107 -17.69 -3.09 -0.01
CA GLN A 107 -19.15 -3.13 0.09
C GLN A 107 -19.63 -3.62 1.46
N LYS A 108 -19.00 -4.68 2.01
CA LYS A 108 -19.31 -5.18 3.36
C LYS A 108 -19.07 -4.12 4.43
N ARG A 109 -17.93 -3.41 4.38
CA ARG A 109 -17.59 -2.34 5.33
C ARG A 109 -18.57 -1.16 5.24
N THR A 110 -18.88 -0.72 4.02
CA THR A 110 -19.84 0.38 3.78
C THR A 110 -21.25 0.02 4.27
N SER A 111 -21.70 -1.22 4.04
CA SER A 111 -22.99 -1.71 4.53
C SER A 111 -23.06 -1.82 6.05
N GLN A 112 -21.95 -2.15 6.72
CA GLN A 112 -21.88 -2.20 8.19
C GLN A 112 -21.85 -0.79 8.82
N GLN A 113 -21.16 0.16 8.20
CA GLN A 113 -21.11 1.56 8.66
C GLN A 113 -22.47 2.28 8.53
N GLY A 114 -23.27 1.96 7.50
CA GLY A 114 -24.63 2.50 7.33
C GLY A 114 -25.67 1.98 8.32
N ILE A 115 -25.39 0.90 9.05
CA ILE A 115 -26.26 0.38 10.12
C ILE A 115 -25.96 1.11 11.45
N SER A 116 -24.70 1.53 11.68
CA SER A 116 -24.29 2.20 12.92
C SER A 116 -24.80 3.65 13.05
N THR A 117 -25.11 4.34 11.94
CA THR A 117 -25.63 5.73 11.95
C THR A 117 -27.16 5.82 12.02
N ARG A 118 -27.88 4.69 12.00
CA ARG A 118 -29.36 4.66 12.08
C ARG A 118 -29.92 4.28 13.46
N ASN A 119 -29.09 3.82 14.39
CA ASN A 119 -29.50 3.42 15.74
C ASN A 119 -29.06 4.44 16.80
N GLY A 120 -29.36 5.72 16.57
CA GLY A 120 -29.04 6.82 17.48
C GLY A 120 -30.10 7.91 17.44
N THR A 121 -31.29 7.59 17.94
CA THR A 121 -32.18 8.53 18.65
C THR A 121 -31.93 8.38 20.14
#